data_AF-W9YX32-F1
#
_entry.id   AF-W9YX32-F1
#
_cell.length_a   1.000
_cell.length_b   1.000
_cell.length_c   1.000
_cell.angle_alpha   90.00
_cell.angle_beta   90.00
_cell.angle_gamma   90.00
#
_symmetry.space_group_name_H-M   'P 1'
#
loop_
_entity.id
_entity.type
_entity.pdbx_description
1 polymer ?
#
loop_
_entity_poly.entity_id
_entity_poly.type
_entity_poly.pdbx_seq_one_letter_code
_entity_poly.pdbx_strand_id
1 'polypeptide(L)' 'MTATRTHTQVLISCRNNRKLLARVKAFDRHCNMVLENVKEMWTEKGKGNSKGVNKDRFISKMFLRGDSVILVLLS' A
#
# COMPACT_ATOMS: atom_id res chain seq x y z
N MET A 1 15.43 -6.83 5.51
CA MET A 1 15.67 -7.47 4.19
C MET A 1 14.89 -8.78 3.99
N THR A 2 14.06 -9.19 4.95
CA THR A 2 13.39 -10.50 4.98
C THR A 2 12.17 -10.59 4.06
N ALA A 3 11.36 -9.53 3.95
CA ALA A 3 10.09 -9.57 3.20
C ALA A 3 10.24 -9.89 1.70
N THR A 4 11.28 -9.40 1.04
CA THR A 4 11.57 -9.73 -0.37
C THR A 4 12.04 -11.17 -0.54
N ARG A 5 12.70 -11.75 0.48
CA ARG A 5 13.18 -13.14 0.48
C ARG A 5 12.08 -14.13 0.80
N THR A 6 11.15 -13.77 1.69
CA THR A 6 10.06 -14.64 2.13
C THR A 6 8.77 -14.46 1.33
N HIS A 7 8.76 -13.48 0.41
CA HIS A 7 7.58 -13.12 -0.38
C HIS A 7 6.33 -12.88 0.50
N THR A 8 6.57 -12.40 1.72
CA THR A 8 5.52 -12.17 2.71
C THR A 8 4.72 -10.93 2.34
N GLN A 9 3.46 -10.95 2.75
CA GLN A 9 2.57 -9.83 2.53
C GLN A 9 2.94 -8.70 3.49
N VAL A 10 2.90 -7.47 2.99
CA VAL A 10 3.17 -6.27 3.77
C VAL A 10 1.97 -5.34 3.71
N LEU A 11 1.71 -4.65 4.81
CA LEU A 11 0.75 -3.55 4.88
C LEU A 11 1.53 -2.23 4.89
N ILE A 12 1.31 -1.40 3.87
CA ILE A 12 1.98 -0.11 3.70
C ILE A 12 0.94 0.99 3.91
N SER A 13 1.19 1.86 4.90
CA SER A 13 0.42 3.08 5.10
C SER A 13 1.04 4.22 4.29
N CYS A 14 0.24 4.82 3.41
CA CYS A 14 0.67 5.91 2.53
C CYS A 14 0.08 7.25 2.97
N ARG A 15 0.74 8.35 2.55
CA ARG A 15 0.17 9.70 2.59
C ARG A 15 -1.19 9.72 1.86
N ASN A 16 -2.07 10.62 2.27
CA ASN A 16 -3.47 10.74 1.78
C ASN A 16 -4.41 9.60 2.22
N ASN A 17 -4.15 8.98 3.37
CA ASN A 17 -5.02 7.96 3.99
C ASN A 17 -5.28 6.74 3.09
N ARG A 18 -4.28 6.36 2.29
CA ARG A 18 -4.32 5.13 1.49
C ARG A 18 -3.53 4.03 2.17
N LYS A 19 -4.04 2.80 2.11
CA LYS A 19 -3.36 1.60 2.62
C LYS A 19 -3.16 0.62 1.48
N LEU A 20 -1.98 0.02 1.39
CA LEU A 20 -1.65 -0.98 0.38
C LEU A 20 -1.34 -2.29 1.09
N LEU A 21 -2.05 -3.35 0.72
CA LEU A 21 -1.69 -4.72 1.07
C LEU A 21 -1.03 -5.34 -0.16
N ALA A 22 0.25 -5.65 -0.08
CA ALA A 22 1.04 -6.00 -1.26
C ALA A 22 2.17 -6.97 -0.94
N ARG A 23 2.84 -7.46 -1.98
CA ARG A 23 4.14 -8.15 -1.85
C ARG A 23 5.24 -7.30 -2.46
N VAL A 24 6.35 -7.16 -1.74
CA VAL A 24 7.49 -6.34 -2.20
C VAL A 24 8.39 -7.20 -3.08
N LYS A 25 8.57 -6.78 -4.33
CA LYS A 25 9.50 -7.41 -5.27
C LYS A 25 10.91 -6.82 -5.16
N ALA A 26 10.99 -5.50 -5.02
CA ALA A 26 12.25 -4.76 -4.84
C ALA A 26 12.00 -3.47 -4.07
N PHE A 27 13.05 -2.94 -3.44
CA PHE A 27 13.04 -1.62 -2.79
C PHE A 27 14.43 -0.98 -2.86
N ASP A 28 14.51 0.33 -2.64
CA ASP A 28 15.76 1.09 -2.59
C ASP A 28 15.93 1.90 -1.28
N ARG A 29 17.02 2.68 -1.19
CA ARG A 29 17.34 3.54 -0.04
C ARG A 29 16.33 4.67 0.22
N HIS A 30 15.54 5.03 -0.79
CA HIS A 30 14.52 6.07 -0.68
C HIS A 30 13.17 5.49 -0.27
N CYS A 31 13.10 4.19 -0.03
CA CYS A 31 11.87 3.43 0.18
C CYS A 31 10.96 3.42 -1.05
N ASN A 32 11.50 3.66 -2.26
CA ASN A 32 10.75 3.33 -3.47
C ASN A 32 10.58 1.81 -3.51
N MET A 33 9.42 1.33 -3.98
CA MET A 33 9.11 -0.10 -3.99
C MET A 33 8.49 -0.53 -5.31
N VAL A 34 8.91 -1.70 -5.79
CA VAL A 34 8.20 -2.45 -6.83
C VAL A 34 7.31 -3.46 -6.11
N LEU A 35 6.00 -3.34 -6.30
CA LEU A 35 4.98 -4.13 -5.63
C LEU A 35 4.23 -5.01 -6.63
N GLU A 36 3.83 -6.20 -6.17
CA GLU A 36 2.97 -7.12 -6.91
C GLU A 36 1.76 -7.52 -6.07
N ASN A 37 0.67 -7.89 -6.75
CA ASN A 37 -0.60 -8.30 -6.13
C ASN A 37 -1.10 -7.26 -5.12
N VAL A 38 -1.17 -6.01 -5.54
CA VAL A 38 -1.48 -4.88 -4.66
C VAL A 38 -2.98 -4.75 -4.52
N LYS A 39 -3.45 -4.76 -3.27
CA LYS A 39 -4.79 -4.32 -2.90
C LYS A 39 -4.69 -2.95 -2.25
N GLU A 40 -5.10 -1.92 -2.99
CA GLU A 40 -5.19 -0.55 -2.47
C GLU A 40 -6.55 -0.34 -1.82
N MET A 41 -6.56 0.25 -0.62
CA MET A 41 -7.74 0.49 0.19
C MET A 41 -7.78 1.95 0.64
N TRP A 42 -8.95 2.59 0.49
CA TRP A 42 -9.20 3.95 0.96
C TRP A 42 -10.67 4.11 1.37
N THR A 43 -10.95 5.14 2.18
CA THR A 43 -12.31 5.52 2.51
C THR A 43 -12.69 6.75 1.70
N GLU A 44 -13.71 6.65 0.85
CA GLU A 44 -14.33 7.82 0.24
C GLU A 44 -15.21 8.51 1.26
N LYS A 45 -14.94 9.80 1.48
CA LYS A 45 -15.80 10.64 2.31
C LYS A 45 -17.13 10.81 1.58
N GLY A 46 -18.21 10.40 2.24
CA GLY A 46 -19.55 10.69 1.76
C GLY A 46 -19.82 12.21 1.75
N LYS A 47 -20.74 12.66 0.89
CA LYS A 47 -21.18 14.06 0.88
C LYS A 47 -22.18 14.29 2.03
N GLY A 48 -21.97 15.35 2.82
CA GLY A 48 -22.85 15.66 3.97
C GLY A 48 -22.72 14.64 5.11
N ASN A 49 -23.84 14.22 5.70
CA ASN A 49 -23.89 13.30 6.85
C ASN A 49 -23.78 11.81 6.49
N SER A 50 -23.54 11.45 5.23
CA SER A 50 -23.40 10.04 4.83
C SER A 50 -22.10 9.43 5.36
N LYS A 51 -22.18 8.21 5.90
CA LYS A 51 -21.02 7.44 6.37
C LYS A 51 -20.01 7.25 5.23
N GLY A 52 -18.72 7.32 5.56
CA GLY A 52 -17.65 7.05 4.59
C GLY A 52 -17.75 5.63 4.03
N VAL A 53 -17.51 5.49 2.73
CA VAL A 53 -17.57 4.20 2.03
C VAL A 53 -16.15 3.68 1.85
N ASN A 54 -15.86 2.50 2.38
CA ASN A 54 -14.60 1.83 2.13
C ASN A 54 -14.58 1.28 0.71
N LYS A 55 -13.55 1.65 -0.04
CA LYS A 55 -13.29 1.14 -1.38
C LYS A 55 -11.94 0.45 -1.42
N ASP A 56 -11.87 -0.54 -2.28
CA ASP A 56 -10.64 -1.20 -2.64
C ASP A 56 -10.52 -1.36 -4.15
N ARG A 57 -9.28 -1.52 -4.62
CA ARG A 57 -9.00 -1.94 -5.99
C ARG A 57 -7.78 -2.84 -6.04
N PHE A 58 -7.75 -3.72 -7.03
CA PHE A 58 -6.62 -4.59 -7.28
C PHE A 58 -5.73 -4.04 -8.39
N ILE A 59 -4.41 -4.14 -8.20
CA ILE A 59 -3.40 -3.73 -9.15
C ILE A 59 -2.34 -4.84 -9.21
N SER A 60 -2.17 -5.46 -10.37
CA SER A 60 -1.28 -6.61 -10.53
C SER A 60 0.20 -6.27 -10.27
N LYS A 61 0.65 -5.10 -10.76
CA LYS A 61 2.02 -4.57 -10.56
C LYS A 61 1.97 -3.06 -10.37
N MET A 62 2.73 -2.54 -9.40
CA MET A 62 2.74 -1.12 -9.07
C MET A 62 4.15 -0.66 -8.68
N PHE A 63 4.56 0.51 -9.16
CA PHE A 63 5.70 1.24 -8.61
C PHE A 63 5.19 2.25 -7.59
N LEU A 64 5.70 2.17 -6.36
CA LEU A 64 5.40 3.09 -5.27
C LEU A 64 6.61 3.97 -5.00
N ARG A 65 6.40 5.28 -5.01
CA ARG A 65 7.43 6.24 -4.66
C ARG A 65 7.57 6.36 -3.14
N GLY A 66 8.80 6.38 -2.65
CA GLY A 66 9.11 6.22 -1.24
C GLY A 66 8.79 7.43 -0.37
N ASP A 67 8.68 8.62 -0.95
CA ASP A 67 8.18 9.80 -0.23
C ASP A 67 6.75 9.57 0.25
N SER A 68 5.90 8.84 -0.50
CA SER A 68 4.51 8.55 -0.12
C SER A 68 4.37 7.58 1.05
N VAL A 69 5.43 6.86 1.43
CA VAL A 69 5.41 5.84 2.47
C VAL A 69 5.52 6.48 3.86
N ILE A 70 4.61 6.11 4.76
CA ILE A 70 4.65 6.53 6.18
C ILE A 70 5.16 5.38 7.05
N LEU A 71 4.56 4.21 6.91
CA LEU A 71 4.84 3.03 7.73
C LEU A 71 4.70 1.76 6.89
N VAL A 72 5.60 0.81 7.11
CA VAL A 72 5.53 -0.55 6.56
C VAL A 72 5.42 -1.52 7.72
N LEU A 73 4.35 -2.30 7.75
CA LEU A 73 4.13 -3.37 8.71
C LEU A 73 4.31 -4.72 8.00
N LEU A 74 5.13 -5.59 8.56
CA LEU A 74 5.23 -6.97 8.13
C LEU A 74 4.05 -7.74 8.71
N SER A 75 3.30 -8.44 7.86
CA SER A 75 2.23 -9.34 8.27
C SER A 75 2.72 -10.76 8.46
#